data_AF-A0AA44MS70-F1
#
_entry.id   AF-A0AA44MS70-F1
#
_cell.length_a   1.000
_cell.length_b   1.000
_cell.length_c   1.000
_cell.angle_alpha   90.00
_cell.angle_beta   90.00
_cell.angle_gamma   90.00
#
_symmetry.space_group_name_H-M   'P 1'
#
loop_
_entity.id
_entity.type
_entity.pdbx_description
1 polymer ?
#
loop_
_entity_poly.entity_id
_entity_poly.type
_entity_poly.pdbx_seq_one_letter_code
_entity_poly.pdbx_strand_id
1 'polypeptide(L)'
;MTVETSQTPSAAIDSDRWPAVAKVPRGPLAAASAAIANRLLRRTATHLPLRLVYSDGTATGAADPRAPSLFIHRPDALARRIGRHGLIGIGESYMAGEWASKELTRVLTSRIHIPQPTRP
;
A
#
# COMPACT_ATOMS: atom_id res chain seq x y z
N MET A 1 21.40 -8.70 -7.86
CA MET A 1 20.59 -7.46 -7.87
C MET A 1 20.04 -7.27 -6.47
N THR A 2 20.49 -6.23 -5.77
CA THR A 2 20.19 -5.97 -4.36
C THR A 2 18.92 -5.12 -4.30
N VAL A 3 17.82 -5.67 -3.79
CA VAL A 3 16.61 -4.89 -3.50
C VAL A 3 16.90 -4.04 -2.26
N GLU A 4 17.23 -2.77 -2.46
CA GLU A 4 17.33 -1.79 -1.38
C GLU A 4 15.96 -1.64 -0.71
N THR A 5 15.81 -2.27 0.45
CA THR A 5 14.67 -2.13 1.36
C THR A 5 14.61 -0.68 1.84
N SER A 6 13.78 0.15 1.21
CA SER A 6 13.45 1.47 1.74
C SER A 6 12.57 1.32 2.97
N GLN A 7 13.22 1.28 4.13
CA GLN A 7 12.57 1.37 5.42
C GLN A 7 12.36 2.87 5.70
N THR A 8 11.13 3.37 5.62
CA THR A 8 10.81 4.65 6.25
C THR A 8 11.07 4.45 7.75
N PRO A 9 11.95 5.23 8.40
CA PRO A 9 12.10 5.14 9.84
C PRO A 9 10.73 5.40 10.45
N SER A 10 10.18 4.39 11.10
CA SER A 10 9.00 4.50 11.94
C SER A 10 9.39 5.43 13.09
N ALA A 11 9.35 6.75 12.86
CA ALA A 11 9.31 7.71 13.94
C ALA A 11 8.18 7.22 14.83
N ALA A 12 8.50 6.81 16.05
CA ALA A 12 7.56 6.19 16.97
C ALA A 12 6.30 7.07 17.00
N ILE A 13 5.20 6.55 16.46
CA ILE A 13 3.98 7.32 16.27
C ILE A 13 3.54 7.76 17.66
N ASP A 14 3.48 9.06 17.90
CA ASP A 14 2.96 9.60 19.15
C ASP A 14 1.49 9.17 19.28
N SER A 15 1.25 8.23 20.20
CA SER A 15 -0.07 7.63 20.39
C SER A 15 -1.07 8.56 21.06
N ASP A 16 -0.59 9.57 21.79
CA ASP A 16 -1.43 10.56 22.45
C ASP A 16 -1.89 11.63 21.44
N ARG A 17 -1.03 11.96 20.47
CA ARG A 17 -1.40 12.85 19.36
C ARG A 17 -2.15 12.15 18.23
N TRP A 18 -1.82 10.89 17.91
CA TRP A 18 -2.34 10.17 16.74
C TRP A 18 -2.85 8.76 17.07
N PRO A 19 -3.87 8.62 17.95
CA PRO A 19 -4.33 7.32 18.44
C PRO A 19 -4.89 6.42 17.33
N ALA A 20 -5.54 7.01 16.31
CA ALA A 20 -6.04 6.29 15.15
C ALA A 20 -4.91 5.66 14.32
N VAL A 21 -3.76 6.33 14.20
CA VAL A 21 -2.58 5.88 13.46
C VAL A 21 -1.76 4.89 14.31
N ALA A 22 -1.72 5.05 15.63
CA ALA A 22 -0.99 4.14 16.52
C ALA A 22 -1.69 2.78 16.71
N LYS A 23 -3.04 2.75 16.66
CA LYS A 23 -3.82 1.52 16.93
C LYS A 23 -4.35 0.90 15.64
N VAL A 24 -3.92 -0.33 15.36
CA VAL A 24 -4.51 -1.14 14.29
C VAL A 24 -5.90 -1.62 14.71
N PRO A 25 -6.95 -1.48 13.87
CA PRO A 25 -8.27 -2.02 14.15
C PRO A 25 -8.25 -3.52 14.49
N ARG A 26 -8.99 -3.94 15.52
CA ARG A 26 -9.03 -5.34 16.01
C ARG A 26 -10.47 -5.88 16.05
N GLY A 27 -10.60 -7.20 16.11
CA GLY A 27 -11.89 -7.91 16.21
C GLY A 27 -12.34 -8.61 14.92
N PRO A 28 -13.41 -9.42 14.98
CA PRO A 28 -13.85 -10.26 13.87
C PRO A 28 -14.32 -9.45 12.65
N LEU A 29 -15.04 -8.35 12.86
CA LEU A 29 -15.43 -7.44 11.78
C LEU A 29 -14.22 -6.80 11.10
N ALA A 30 -13.21 -6.42 11.87
CA ALA A 30 -11.96 -5.87 11.33
C ALA A 30 -11.23 -6.92 10.48
N ALA A 31 -11.18 -8.17 10.92
CA ALA A 31 -10.58 -9.27 10.16
C ALA A 31 -11.32 -9.54 8.83
N ALA A 32 -12.66 -9.55 8.85
CA ALA A 32 -13.46 -9.72 7.64
C ALA A 32 -13.24 -8.55 6.65
N SER A 33 -13.29 -7.32 7.13
CA SER A 33 -13.01 -6.13 6.30
C SER A 33 -11.59 -6.12 5.74
N ALA A 34 -10.61 -6.62 6.49
CA ALA A 34 -9.23 -6.74 6.05
C ALA A 34 -9.08 -7.76 4.92
N ALA A 35 -9.76 -8.91 4.99
CA ALA A 35 -9.74 -9.90 3.91
C ALA A 35 -10.28 -9.31 2.60
N ILE A 36 -11.38 -8.55 2.68
CA ILE A 36 -11.95 -7.84 1.52
C ILE A 36 -10.97 -6.78 1.00
N ALA A 37 -10.41 -5.97 1.89
CA ALA A 37 -9.46 -4.91 1.53
C ALA A 37 -8.19 -5.46 0.88
N ASN A 38 -7.62 -6.55 1.40
CA ASN A 38 -6.44 -7.20 0.82
C ASN A 38 -6.74 -7.72 -0.59
N ARG A 39 -7.92 -8.34 -0.78
CA ARG A 39 -8.36 -8.81 -2.09
C ARG A 39 -8.55 -7.65 -3.07
N LEU A 40 -9.15 -6.55 -2.62
CA LEU A 40 -9.30 -5.34 -3.44
C LEU A 40 -7.95 -4.73 -3.79
N LEU A 41 -7.04 -4.59 -2.81
CA LEU A 41 -5.71 -4.03 -3.02
C LEU A 41 -4.92 -4.80 -4.07
N ARG A 42 -4.90 -6.14 -3.99
CA ARG A 42 -4.23 -6.99 -4.99
C ARG A 42 -4.86 -6.85 -6.38
N ARG A 43 -6.18 -6.75 -6.48
CA ARG A 43 -6.90 -6.53 -7.74
C ARG A 43 -6.64 -5.13 -8.31
N THR A 44 -6.72 -4.10 -7.49
CA THR A 44 -6.52 -2.72 -7.94
C THR A 44 -5.08 -2.48 -8.38
N ALA A 45 -4.11 -3.11 -7.72
CA ALA A 45 -2.71 -3.07 -8.16
C ALA A 45 -2.45 -3.75 -9.50
N THR A 46 -3.29 -4.70 -9.95
CA THR A 46 -3.20 -5.23 -11.32
C THR A 46 -3.77 -4.29 -12.38
N HIS A 47 -4.58 -3.30 -11.98
CA HIS A 47 -5.18 -2.32 -12.89
C HIS A 47 -4.48 -0.96 -12.87
N LEU A 48 -3.75 -0.65 -11.80
CA LEU A 48 -2.88 0.51 -11.72
C LEU A 48 -1.48 0.15 -12.23
N PRO A 49 -0.75 1.11 -12.84
CA PRO A 49 0.64 0.91 -13.21
C PRO A 49 1.54 0.97 -11.96
N LEU A 50 1.30 0.09 -10.99
CA LEU A 50 1.98 0.03 -9.70
C LEU A 50 2.47 -1.39 -9.42
N ARG A 51 3.59 -1.49 -8.70
CA ARG A 51 4.06 -2.76 -8.13
C ARG A 51 3.86 -2.76 -6.63
N LEU A 52 3.20 -3.78 -6.11
CA LEU A 52 3.25 -4.15 -4.70
C LEU A 52 4.43 -5.09 -4.51
N VAL A 53 5.39 -4.70 -3.69
CA VAL A 53 6.56 -5.52 -3.32
C VAL A 53 6.42 -5.85 -1.85
N TYR A 54 6.31 -7.12 -1.51
CA TYR A 54 6.17 -7.58 -0.14
C TYR A 54 7.53 -7.88 0.50
N SER A 55 7.57 -7.96 1.82
CA SER A 55 8.80 -8.21 2.57
C SER A 55 9.40 -9.60 2.35
N ASP A 56 8.60 -10.55 1.85
CA ASP A 56 9.04 -11.89 1.43
C ASP A 56 9.66 -11.91 0.02
N GLY A 57 9.78 -10.74 -0.62
CA GLY A 57 10.30 -10.59 -1.97
C GLY A 57 9.27 -10.86 -3.08
N THR A 58 8.04 -11.27 -2.74
CA THR A 58 6.97 -11.43 -3.73
C THR A 58 6.56 -10.06 -4.29
N ALA A 59 6.24 -10.02 -5.57
CA ALA A 59 5.73 -8.81 -6.22
C ALA A 59 4.42 -9.10 -6.97
N THR A 60 3.51 -8.13 -6.98
CA THR A 60 2.23 -8.20 -7.71
C THR A 60 1.92 -6.84 -8.34
N GLY A 61 1.22 -6.83 -9.47
CA GLY A 61 0.83 -5.59 -10.17
C GLY A 61 1.52 -5.45 -11.52
N ALA A 62 1.92 -4.23 -11.88
CA ALA A 62 2.54 -3.93 -13.17
C ALA A 62 3.79 -4.78 -13.44
N ALA A 63 3.85 -5.39 -14.62
CA ALA A 63 5.03 -6.16 -15.06
C ALA A 63 6.24 -5.28 -15.39
N ASP A 64 6.04 -3.99 -15.66
CA ASP A 64 7.11 -3.04 -15.99
C ASP A 64 8.04 -2.80 -14.78
N PRO A 65 9.35 -3.08 -14.90
CA PRO A 65 10.32 -2.82 -13.85
C PRO A 65 10.45 -1.34 -13.42
N ARG A 66 10.00 -0.39 -14.25
CA ARG A 66 10.05 1.06 -14.02
C ARG A 66 8.78 1.60 -13.35
N ALA A 67 7.78 0.74 -13.15
CA ALA A 67 6.57 1.11 -12.45
C ALA A 67 6.85 1.51 -10.99
N PRO A 68 6.20 2.58 -10.48
CA PRO A 68 6.31 2.99 -9.09
C PRO A 68 5.93 1.84 -8.16
N SER A 69 6.65 1.71 -7.06
CA SER A 69 6.54 0.54 -6.16
C SER A 69 6.07 0.94 -4.77
N LEU A 70 5.07 0.22 -4.25
CA LEU A 70 4.71 0.18 -2.84
C LEU A 70 5.42 -1.01 -2.19
N PHE A 71 6.28 -0.73 -1.22
CA PHE A 71 6.88 -1.74 -0.37
C PHE A 71 5.94 -2.01 0.81
N ILE A 72 5.40 -3.22 0.89
CA ILE A 72 4.45 -3.65 1.92
C ILE A 72 5.21 -4.37 3.03
N HIS A 73 5.26 -3.74 4.21
CA HIS A 73 5.93 -4.28 5.39
C HIS A 73 4.99 -5.08 6.29
N ARG A 74 3.76 -4.59 6.48
CA ARG A 74 2.77 -5.19 7.39
C ARG A 74 1.42 -5.39 6.68
N PRO A 75 1.29 -6.39 5.79
CA PRO A 75 0.12 -6.55 4.92
C PRO A 75 -1.21 -6.68 5.69
N ASP A 76 -1.22 -7.41 6.80
CA ASP A 76 -2.44 -7.55 7.63
C ASP A 76 -2.87 -6.25 8.31
N ALA A 77 -1.90 -5.45 8.78
CA ALA A 77 -2.19 -4.18 9.46
C ALA A 77 -2.72 -3.14 8.45
N LEU A 78 -2.07 -3.04 7.29
CA LEU A 78 -2.51 -2.24 6.15
C LEU A 78 -3.93 -2.61 5.74
N ALA A 79 -4.20 -3.90 5.56
CA ALA A 79 -5.52 -4.38 5.15
C ALA A 79 -6.60 -4.06 6.18
N ARG A 80 -6.31 -4.18 7.48
CA ARG A 80 -7.25 -3.81 8.56
C ARG A 80 -7.56 -2.31 8.57
N ARG A 81 -6.59 -1.45 8.32
CA ARG A 81 -6.82 0.01 8.23
C ARG A 81 -7.61 0.39 7.00
N ILE A 82 -7.27 -0.16 5.83
CA ILE A 82 -8.03 0.08 4.61
C ILE A 82 -9.47 -0.42 4.77
N GLY A 83 -9.67 -1.62 5.33
CA GLY A 83 -10.99 -2.19 5.56
C GLY A 83 -11.86 -1.36 6.51
N ARG A 84 -11.24 -0.68 7.48
CA ARG A 84 -11.96 0.14 8.48
C ARG A 84 -12.13 1.60 8.07
N HIS A 85 -11.12 2.22 7.48
CA HIS A 85 -11.03 3.68 7.22
C HIS A 85 -11.01 4.02 5.72
N GLY A 86 -11.08 3.05 4.83
CA GLY A 86 -11.06 3.27 3.38
C GLY A 86 -9.74 3.91 2.92
N LEU A 87 -9.85 4.94 2.06
CA LEU A 87 -8.69 5.66 1.52
C LEU A 87 -7.85 6.37 2.60
N ILE A 88 -8.49 6.85 3.67
CA ILE A 88 -7.77 7.47 4.80
C ILE A 88 -6.81 6.45 5.42
N GLY A 89 -7.25 5.19 5.50
CA GLY A 89 -6.44 4.08 5.98
C GLY A 89 -5.14 3.89 5.20
N ILE A 90 -5.07 4.29 3.92
CA ILE A 90 -3.82 4.22 3.13
C ILE A 90 -2.79 5.21 3.68
N GLY A 91 -3.20 6.45 3.94
CA GLY A 91 -2.33 7.49 4.51
C GLY A 91 -1.89 7.15 5.94
N GLU A 92 -2.80 6.67 6.78
CA GLU A 92 -2.47 6.22 8.14
C GLU A 92 -1.48 5.05 8.13
N SER A 93 -1.66 4.10 7.20
CA SER A 93 -0.76 2.94 7.07
C SER A 93 0.65 3.37 6.62
N TYR A 94 0.76 4.43 5.81
CA TYR A 94 2.05 5.02 5.43
C TYR A 94 2.75 5.63 6.64
N MET A 95 2.01 6.45 7.41
CA MET A 95 2.52 7.05 8.65
C MET A 95 2.89 5.99 9.69
N ALA A 96 2.18 4.86 9.70
CA ALA A 96 2.44 3.73 10.57
C ALA A 96 3.56 2.79 10.10
N GLY A 97 4.18 3.06 8.95
CA GLY A 97 5.26 2.23 8.41
C GLY A 97 4.79 0.84 7.95
N GLU A 98 3.49 0.66 7.73
CA GLU A 98 2.92 -0.59 7.23
C GLU A 98 3.20 -0.76 5.73
N TRP A 99 3.40 0.37 5.03
CA TRP A 99 3.97 0.41 3.69
C TRP A 99 4.83 1.66 3.47
N ALA A 100 5.71 1.60 2.47
CA ALA A 100 6.60 2.70 2.06
C ALA A 100 6.72 2.78 0.54
N SER A 101 7.28 3.88 0.04
CA SER A 101 7.63 4.02 -1.38
C SER A 101 8.83 4.95 -1.56
N LYS A 102 9.72 4.60 -2.49
CA LYS A 102 10.78 5.49 -2.99
C LYS A 102 10.22 6.61 -3.88
N GLU A 103 9.09 6.36 -4.53
CA GLU A 103 8.50 7.21 -5.55
C GLU A 103 7.08 7.65 -5.14
N LEU A 104 6.94 8.13 -3.90
CA LEU A 104 5.62 8.37 -3.26
C LEU A 104 4.68 9.21 -4.12
N THR A 105 5.17 10.29 -4.73
CA THR A 105 4.36 11.14 -5.62
C THR A 105 3.86 10.38 -6.84
N ARG A 106 4.71 9.56 -7.47
CA ARG A 106 4.31 8.74 -8.62
C ARG A 106 3.31 7.66 -8.22
N VAL A 107 3.43 7.12 -7.01
CA VAL A 107 2.44 6.19 -6.44
C VAL A 107 1.08 6.87 -6.30
N LEU A 108 1.02 8.03 -5.64
CA LEU A 108 -0.23 8.72 -5.31
C LEU A 108 -0.92 9.36 -6.52
N THR A 109 -0.15 9.71 -7.55
CA THR A 109 -0.67 10.30 -8.80
C THR A 109 -0.81 9.25 -9.90
N SER A 110 -0.51 7.98 -9.60
CA SER A 110 -0.66 6.91 -10.58
C SER A 110 -2.12 6.83 -11.01
N ARG A 111 -2.30 6.90 -12.33
CA ARG A 111 -3.59 6.77 -12.97
C ARG A 111 -3.50 5.62 -13.95
N ILE A 112 -4.63 5.02 -14.27
CA ILE A 112 -4.71 4.02 -15.33
C ILE A 112 -4.21 4.70 -16.62
N HIS A 113 -3.10 4.23 -17.18
CA HIS A 113 -2.65 4.68 -18.49
C HIS A 113 -3.56 3.99 -19.53
N ILE A 114 -4.47 4.75 -20.13
CA ILE A 114 -5.23 4.29 -21.28
C ILE A 114 -4.28 4.39 -22.48
N PRO A 115 -3.86 3.27 -23.10
CA PRO A 115 -3.03 3.33 -24.29
C PRO A 115 -3.78 4.13 -25.35
N GLN A 116 -3.15 5.20 -25.82
CA GLN A 116 -3.72 5.99 -26.91
C GLN A 116 -3.75 5.11 -28.17
N PRO A 117 -4.85 5.06 -28.92
CA PRO A 117 -4.86 4.36 -30.20
C PRO A 117 -3.78 4.99 -31.08
N THR A 118 -2.90 4.15 -31.63
CA THR A 118 -1.96 4.56 -32.67
C THR A 118 -2.77 5.15 -33.81
N ARG A 119 -2.64 6.47 -34.04
CA ARG A 119 -3.25 7.10 -35.21
C ARG A 119 -2.63 6.48 -36.48
N PRO A 120 -3.45 6.19 -37.50
CA PRO A 120 -2.97 5.76 -38.81
C PRO A 120 -2.17 6.86 -39.52
#